data_AF-A0A7V9KLQ8-F1
#
_entry.id   AF-A0A7V9KLQ8-F1
#
_cell.length_a   1.000
_cell.length_b   1.000
_cell.length_c   1.000
_cell.angle_alpha   90.00
_cell.angle_beta   90.00
_cell.angle_gamma   90.00
#
_symmetry.space_group_name_H-M   'P 1'
#
loop_
_entity.id
_entity.type
_entity.pdbx_description
1 polymer ?
#
loop_
_entity_poly.entity_id
_entity_poly.type
_entity_poly.pdbx_seq_one_letter_code
_entity_poly.pdbx_strand_id
1 'polypeptide(L)'
;MSVAEHNLTDRITYDDLYRRWEQNNWSATAIDLTEDRAGWAALSDIQRDSALWIYSMFFFGEDSVADNLSPYIDAAPKEEQKYFLATQQVDEARHAIFFHRFFKEVIGAGEDVATTLASTEKHLGWGYRKVFERLDRMAAELRQDKSLPKFAQAITLYHLIVEATMAQPGQHFIEDFFIKQGGMPGFSSGMENISRDEQRHIGFGVKVLNELLRESDECKAAVDELLAEVMQWTSSVFIPPNWNREYTRCYGFELEDIGEWGMRAIEQKWRAVGYPIEEMPPGVFPMDMSIPHRERASRMIQMTEGGVIGEPGIRPDASPQTQGLYFDLIGRMVHTEVVNGGGPFKVQWRFSDAEPWHLIVDNGSTRAAGGEVAAPDVTLESSWMDFIEMSKGAVAPPKALLQRRLKVSGGPRNLLRFRKLLA
;
A
#
# COMPACT_ATOMS: atom_id res chain seq x y z
N MET A 1 6.04 -4.10 23.44
CA MET A 1 5.17 -5.30 23.29
C MET A 1 4.79 -5.88 24.65
N SER A 2 3.55 -6.33 24.81
CA SER A 2 3.18 -7.12 26.00
C SER A 2 3.73 -8.56 25.89
N VAL A 3 3.90 -9.24 27.02
CA VAL A 3 4.26 -10.68 27.06
C VAL A 3 3.24 -11.55 26.32
N ALA A 4 1.98 -11.09 26.21
CA ALA A 4 0.91 -11.81 25.52
C ALA A 4 1.03 -11.75 23.98
N GLU A 5 1.50 -10.64 23.41
CA GLU A 5 1.69 -10.49 21.96
C GLU A 5 2.88 -11.32 21.45
N HIS A 6 3.99 -11.36 22.19
CA HIS A 6 5.12 -12.27 21.89
C HIS A 6 4.67 -13.73 21.83
N ASN A 7 3.80 -14.13 22.77
CA ASN A 7 3.33 -15.50 22.90
C ASN A 7 2.43 -15.95 21.73
N LEU A 8 1.84 -15.02 20.96
CA LEU A 8 1.01 -15.33 19.79
C LEU A 8 1.86 -15.58 18.53
N THR A 9 2.89 -14.78 18.28
CA THR A 9 3.77 -14.97 17.12
C THR A 9 4.69 -16.18 17.30
N ASP A 10 5.16 -16.46 18.53
CA ASP A 10 5.95 -17.65 18.85
C ASP A 10 5.17 -18.97 18.73
N ARG A 11 3.83 -18.91 18.71
CA ARG A 11 2.97 -20.08 18.45
C ARG A 11 2.90 -20.45 16.97
N ILE A 12 3.23 -19.54 16.06
CA ILE A 12 3.30 -19.81 14.63
C ILE A 12 4.69 -20.37 14.33
N THR A 13 4.75 -21.62 13.86
CA THR A 13 5.99 -22.24 13.40
C THR A 13 5.90 -22.53 11.91
N TYR A 14 7.03 -22.51 11.20
CA TYR A 14 7.07 -22.85 9.78
C TYR A 14 6.56 -24.27 9.51
N ASP A 15 6.85 -25.21 10.42
CA ASP A 15 6.31 -26.58 10.39
C ASP A 15 4.79 -26.62 10.54
N ASP A 16 4.21 -25.84 11.47
CA ASP A 16 2.76 -25.75 11.62
C ASP A 16 2.10 -25.15 10.38
N LEU A 17 2.69 -24.08 9.81
CA LEU A 17 2.22 -23.48 8.57
C LEU A 17 2.22 -24.47 7.40
N TYR A 18 3.30 -25.26 7.25
CA TYR A 18 3.39 -26.32 6.26
C TYR A 18 2.35 -27.43 6.49
N ARG A 19 2.20 -27.92 7.73
CA ARG A 19 1.20 -28.95 8.05
C ARG A 19 -0.23 -28.46 7.78
N ARG A 20 -0.52 -27.18 8.05
CA ARG A 20 -1.81 -26.59 7.71
C ARG A 20 -2.05 -26.53 6.21
N TRP A 21 -1.02 -26.28 5.41
CA TRP A 21 -1.11 -26.37 3.95
C TRP A 21 -1.51 -27.78 3.49
N GLU A 22 -0.83 -28.82 3.99
CA GLU A 22 -1.16 -30.22 3.64
C GLU A 22 -2.59 -30.60 4.01
N GLN A 23 -3.07 -30.14 5.18
CA GLN A 23 -4.38 -30.48 5.73
C GLN A 23 -5.55 -29.76 5.03
N ASN A 24 -5.28 -28.64 4.36
CA ASN A 24 -6.33 -27.77 3.80
C ASN A 24 -6.24 -27.64 2.27
N ASN A 25 -5.63 -28.61 1.60
CA ASN A 25 -5.49 -28.59 0.15
C ASN A 25 -6.85 -28.65 -0.57
N TRP A 26 -6.97 -27.94 -1.68
CA TRP A 26 -8.19 -27.86 -2.50
C TRP A 26 -7.84 -27.83 -3.99
N SER A 27 -8.82 -28.14 -4.85
CA SER A 27 -8.62 -28.13 -6.30
C SER A 27 -9.41 -27.00 -6.94
N ALA A 28 -8.69 -26.01 -7.49
CA ALA A 28 -9.28 -24.94 -8.28
C ALA A 28 -10.07 -25.47 -9.48
N THR A 29 -9.76 -26.65 -10.01
CA THR A 29 -10.48 -27.27 -11.15
C THR A 29 -11.70 -28.08 -10.73
N ALA A 30 -11.85 -28.41 -9.45
CA ALA A 30 -12.99 -29.17 -8.94
C ALA A 30 -14.16 -28.28 -8.49
N ILE A 31 -13.94 -26.97 -8.36
CA ILE A 31 -15.02 -26.02 -8.03
C ILE A 31 -15.99 -25.94 -9.21
N ASP A 32 -17.27 -26.19 -8.93
CA ASP A 32 -18.35 -26.03 -9.91
C ASP A 32 -18.75 -24.55 -9.98
N LEU A 33 -18.63 -23.97 -11.18
CA LEU A 33 -18.99 -22.57 -11.48
C LEU A 33 -20.27 -22.48 -12.33
N THR A 34 -21.02 -23.57 -12.47
CA THR A 34 -22.18 -23.63 -13.37
C THR A 34 -23.28 -22.67 -12.95
N GLU A 35 -23.59 -22.62 -11.64
CA GLU A 35 -24.64 -21.74 -11.09
C GLU A 35 -24.22 -20.27 -11.10
N ASP A 36 -22.92 -19.99 -11.01
CA ASP A 36 -22.36 -18.64 -10.97
C ASP A 36 -22.67 -17.81 -12.21
N ARG A 37 -22.86 -18.44 -13.38
CA ARG A 37 -23.30 -17.75 -14.60
C ARG A 37 -24.62 -17.01 -14.40
N ALA A 38 -25.57 -17.62 -13.70
CA ALA A 38 -26.87 -17.01 -13.43
C ALA A 38 -26.73 -15.86 -12.43
N GLY A 39 -25.91 -16.02 -11.38
CA GLY A 39 -25.60 -14.96 -10.43
C GLY A 39 -24.95 -13.75 -11.09
N TRP A 40 -23.94 -13.99 -11.94
CA TRP A 40 -23.27 -12.95 -12.71
C TRP A 40 -24.23 -12.19 -13.64
N ALA A 41 -25.10 -12.91 -14.34
CA ALA A 41 -26.11 -12.31 -15.21
C ALA A 41 -27.15 -11.48 -14.45
N ALA A 42 -27.41 -11.81 -13.18
CA ALA A 42 -28.36 -11.10 -12.32
C ALA A 42 -27.81 -9.80 -11.72
N LEU A 43 -26.50 -9.57 -11.74
CA LEU A 43 -25.89 -8.31 -11.30
C LEU A 43 -26.37 -7.14 -12.16
N SER A 44 -26.65 -6.00 -11.52
CA SER A 44 -26.83 -4.72 -12.22
C SER A 44 -25.55 -4.30 -12.93
N ASP A 45 -25.64 -3.38 -13.89
CA ASP A 45 -24.48 -2.95 -14.66
C ASP A 45 -23.38 -2.34 -13.78
N ILE A 46 -23.74 -1.52 -12.78
CA ILE A 46 -22.76 -0.95 -11.84
C ILE A 46 -22.10 -2.02 -10.95
N GLN A 47 -22.84 -3.04 -10.52
CA GLN A 47 -22.26 -4.16 -9.78
C GLN A 47 -21.32 -4.96 -10.67
N ARG A 48 -21.70 -5.22 -11.92
CA ARG A 48 -20.85 -5.93 -12.88
C ARG A 48 -19.54 -5.17 -13.15
N ASP A 49 -19.62 -3.86 -13.36
CA ASP A 49 -18.45 -3.00 -13.58
C ASP A 49 -17.53 -2.95 -12.34
N SER A 50 -18.11 -2.88 -11.14
CA SER A 50 -17.35 -2.91 -9.90
C SER A 50 -16.70 -4.26 -9.63
N ALA A 51 -17.43 -5.36 -9.86
CA ALA A 51 -16.89 -6.71 -9.76
C ALA A 51 -15.74 -6.92 -10.75
N LEU A 52 -15.88 -6.50 -12.02
CA LEU A 52 -14.81 -6.56 -13.00
C LEU A 52 -13.56 -5.79 -12.56
N TRP A 53 -13.73 -4.60 -11.97
CA TRP A 53 -12.61 -3.82 -11.45
C TRP A 53 -11.86 -4.57 -10.35
N ILE A 54 -12.57 -5.04 -9.33
CA ILE A 54 -11.97 -5.73 -8.20
C ILE A 54 -11.38 -7.10 -8.61
N TYR A 55 -12.11 -7.92 -9.35
CA TYR A 55 -11.65 -9.25 -9.77
C TYR A 55 -10.46 -9.17 -10.72
N SER A 56 -10.35 -8.11 -11.52
CA SER A 56 -9.17 -7.86 -12.35
C SER A 56 -7.93 -7.62 -11.49
N MET A 57 -8.07 -6.88 -10.37
CA MET A 57 -6.98 -6.70 -9.42
C MET A 57 -6.59 -8.00 -8.71
N PHE A 58 -7.55 -8.87 -8.39
CA PHE A 58 -7.19 -10.19 -7.86
C PHE A 58 -6.47 -11.02 -8.91
N PHE A 59 -7.10 -11.27 -10.07
CA PHE A 59 -6.52 -12.17 -11.06
C PHE A 59 -5.11 -11.74 -11.52
N PHE A 60 -4.92 -10.45 -11.82
CA PHE A 60 -3.60 -9.92 -12.15
C PHE A 60 -2.62 -10.09 -10.98
N GLY A 61 -3.09 -9.86 -9.75
CA GLY A 61 -2.30 -9.97 -8.53
C GLY A 61 -1.80 -11.38 -8.32
N GLU A 62 -2.71 -12.36 -8.29
CA GLU A 62 -2.40 -13.79 -8.10
C GLU A 62 -1.35 -14.29 -9.10
N ASP A 63 -1.49 -13.92 -10.38
CA ASP A 63 -0.54 -14.30 -11.43
C ASP A 63 0.83 -13.64 -11.22
N SER A 64 0.86 -12.34 -10.96
CA SER A 64 2.11 -11.61 -10.71
C SER A 64 2.84 -12.13 -9.48
N VAL A 65 2.12 -12.47 -8.41
CA VAL A 65 2.75 -12.99 -7.20
C VAL A 65 3.24 -14.43 -7.37
N ALA A 66 2.55 -15.27 -8.16
CA ALA A 66 3.01 -16.61 -8.54
C ALA A 66 4.32 -16.56 -9.34
N ASP A 67 4.40 -15.64 -10.31
CA ASP A 67 5.59 -15.43 -11.16
C ASP A 67 6.79 -14.90 -10.36
N ASN A 68 6.53 -14.02 -9.39
CA ASN A 68 7.56 -13.34 -8.63
C ASN A 68 8.05 -14.09 -7.38
N LEU A 69 7.43 -15.18 -6.94
CA LEU A 69 7.79 -15.84 -5.67
C LEU A 69 9.11 -16.64 -5.74
N SER A 70 9.55 -17.08 -6.93
CA SER A 70 10.73 -17.94 -7.04
C SER A 70 12.02 -17.33 -6.43
N PRO A 71 12.36 -16.04 -6.62
CA PRO A 71 13.52 -15.42 -5.98
C PRO A 71 13.38 -15.28 -4.46
N TYR A 72 12.16 -15.26 -3.93
CA TYR A 72 11.92 -15.24 -2.49
C TYR A 72 12.31 -16.58 -1.86
N ILE A 73 11.94 -17.69 -2.52
CA ILE A 73 12.38 -19.04 -2.13
C ILE A 73 13.90 -19.12 -2.14
N ASP A 74 14.53 -18.64 -3.21
CA ASP A 74 15.99 -18.67 -3.37
C ASP A 74 16.76 -17.79 -2.36
N ALA A 75 16.13 -16.74 -1.84
CA ALA A 75 16.72 -15.79 -0.90
C ALA A 75 16.44 -16.13 0.57
N ALA A 76 15.44 -16.97 0.85
CA ALA A 76 15.09 -17.36 2.22
C ALA A 76 16.29 -18.00 2.96
N PRO A 77 16.68 -17.47 4.14
CA PRO A 77 17.87 -17.91 4.86
C PRO A 77 17.72 -19.28 5.55
N LYS A 78 16.50 -19.76 5.78
CA LYS A 78 16.21 -21.03 6.45
C LYS A 78 15.51 -22.00 5.50
N GLU A 79 15.83 -23.29 5.58
CA GLU A 79 15.21 -24.31 4.72
C GLU A 79 13.70 -24.43 4.96
N GLU A 80 13.24 -24.29 6.20
CA GLU A 80 11.82 -24.32 6.54
C GLU A 80 11.05 -23.16 5.90
N GLN A 81 11.69 -22.01 5.75
CA GLN A 81 11.10 -20.87 5.03
C GLN A 81 10.98 -21.14 3.54
N LYS A 82 12.00 -21.76 2.93
CA LYS A 82 11.96 -22.16 1.52
C LYS A 82 10.84 -23.16 1.26
N TYR A 83 10.69 -24.15 2.12
CA TYR A 83 9.65 -25.16 1.99
C TYR A 83 8.25 -24.55 2.10
N PHE A 84 8.03 -23.64 3.05
CA PHE A 84 6.77 -22.90 3.13
C PHE A 84 6.54 -22.05 1.87
N LEU A 85 7.51 -21.23 1.44
CA LEU A 85 7.37 -20.39 0.25
C LEU A 85 7.11 -21.21 -1.02
N ALA A 86 7.65 -22.43 -1.12
CA ALA A 86 7.33 -23.34 -2.22
C ALA A 86 5.86 -23.79 -2.19
N THR A 87 5.28 -24.01 -1.01
CA THR A 87 3.84 -24.29 -0.89
C THR A 87 2.99 -23.09 -1.26
N GLN A 88 3.41 -21.89 -0.87
CA GLN A 88 2.74 -20.65 -1.25
C GLN A 88 2.77 -20.46 -2.77
N GLN A 89 3.88 -20.78 -3.46
CA GLN A 89 3.91 -20.66 -4.93
C GLN A 89 2.85 -21.54 -5.60
N VAL A 90 2.58 -22.72 -5.03
CA VAL A 90 1.52 -23.61 -5.52
C VAL A 90 0.14 -23.02 -5.25
N ASP A 91 -0.06 -22.39 -4.09
CA ASP A 91 -1.31 -21.71 -3.74
C ASP A 91 -1.56 -20.52 -4.69
N GLU A 92 -0.60 -19.64 -4.92
CA GLU A 92 -0.76 -18.50 -5.84
C GLU A 92 -1.07 -18.94 -7.28
N ALA A 93 -0.36 -19.96 -7.78
CA ALA A 93 -0.65 -20.52 -9.09
C ALA A 93 -2.08 -21.11 -9.13
N ARG A 94 -2.54 -21.74 -8.04
CA ARG A 94 -3.90 -22.25 -7.92
C ARG A 94 -4.93 -21.11 -7.89
N HIS A 95 -4.64 -20.00 -7.22
CA HIS A 95 -5.48 -18.81 -7.17
C HIS A 95 -5.65 -18.20 -8.56
N ALA A 96 -4.54 -18.00 -9.28
CA ALA A 96 -4.54 -17.49 -10.65
C ALA A 96 -5.38 -18.39 -11.59
N ILE A 97 -5.25 -19.72 -11.47
CA ILE A 97 -6.07 -20.66 -12.23
C ILE A 97 -7.56 -20.57 -11.86
N PHE A 98 -7.89 -20.42 -10.58
CA PHE A 98 -9.27 -20.24 -10.16
C PHE A 98 -9.90 -18.97 -10.75
N PHE A 99 -9.20 -17.83 -10.68
CA PHE A 99 -9.69 -16.60 -11.29
C PHE A 99 -9.77 -16.69 -12.81
N HIS A 100 -8.78 -17.29 -13.48
CA HIS A 100 -8.86 -17.55 -14.92
C HIS A 100 -10.14 -18.35 -15.27
N ARG A 101 -10.41 -19.43 -14.52
CA ARG A 101 -11.63 -20.22 -14.70
C ARG A 101 -12.88 -19.36 -14.52
N PHE A 102 -12.94 -18.53 -13.48
CA PHE A 102 -14.10 -17.65 -13.26
C PHE A 102 -14.27 -16.64 -14.40
N PHE A 103 -13.20 -15.99 -14.86
CA PHE A 103 -13.26 -15.07 -16.00
C PHE A 103 -13.72 -15.75 -17.29
N LYS A 104 -13.20 -16.94 -17.58
CA LYS A 104 -13.55 -17.68 -18.80
C LYS A 104 -14.95 -18.31 -18.72
N GLU A 105 -15.23 -19.01 -17.63
CA GLU A 105 -16.45 -19.80 -17.43
C GLU A 105 -17.63 -18.98 -16.95
N VAL A 106 -17.47 -17.82 -16.32
CA VAL A 106 -18.61 -17.03 -15.80
C VAL A 106 -18.74 -15.71 -16.53
N ILE A 107 -17.65 -14.95 -16.60
CA ILE A 107 -17.64 -13.61 -17.22
C ILE A 107 -17.66 -13.72 -18.76
N GLY A 108 -17.03 -14.76 -19.32
CA GLY A 108 -16.86 -14.93 -20.77
C GLY A 108 -15.73 -14.06 -21.33
N ALA A 109 -14.66 -13.85 -20.56
CA ALA A 109 -13.47 -13.10 -20.96
C ALA A 109 -12.26 -14.01 -21.11
N GLY A 110 -11.54 -13.88 -22.24
CA GLY A 110 -10.34 -14.66 -22.54
C GLY A 110 -10.61 -16.11 -22.94
N GLU A 111 -9.67 -16.72 -23.67
CA GLU A 111 -9.75 -18.11 -24.11
C GLU A 111 -8.72 -19.00 -23.40
N ASP A 112 -7.57 -18.43 -23.07
CA ASP A 112 -6.48 -19.02 -22.32
C ASP A 112 -6.02 -18.06 -21.22
N VAL A 113 -5.11 -18.51 -20.34
CA VAL A 113 -4.65 -17.70 -19.19
C VAL A 113 -4.11 -16.34 -19.66
N ALA A 114 -3.25 -16.33 -20.68
CA ALA A 114 -2.61 -15.11 -21.19
C ALA A 114 -3.61 -14.08 -21.74
N THR A 115 -4.55 -14.52 -22.58
CA THR A 115 -5.58 -13.63 -23.13
C THR A 115 -6.56 -13.16 -22.07
N THR A 116 -6.81 -13.97 -21.04
CA THR A 116 -7.62 -13.57 -19.89
C THR A 116 -6.91 -12.51 -19.06
N LEU A 117 -5.61 -12.69 -18.76
CA LEU A 117 -4.81 -11.71 -18.01
C LEU A 117 -4.77 -10.36 -18.73
N ALA A 118 -4.50 -10.35 -20.03
CA ALA A 118 -4.48 -9.12 -20.82
C ALA A 118 -5.81 -8.35 -20.75
N SER A 119 -6.94 -9.04 -20.54
CA SER A 119 -8.25 -8.39 -20.40
C SER A 119 -8.42 -7.60 -19.09
N THR A 120 -7.64 -7.93 -18.06
CA THR A 120 -7.69 -7.28 -16.73
C THR A 120 -6.99 -5.90 -16.73
N GLU A 121 -5.97 -5.71 -17.59
CA GLU A 121 -5.07 -4.55 -17.53
C GLU A 121 -5.78 -3.21 -17.59
N LYS A 122 -6.83 -3.11 -18.41
CA LYS A 122 -7.63 -1.88 -18.60
C LYS A 122 -8.39 -1.46 -17.33
N HIS A 123 -8.60 -2.39 -16.40
CA HIS A 123 -9.32 -2.15 -15.16
C HIS A 123 -8.40 -1.67 -14.03
N LEU A 124 -7.09 -1.89 -14.14
CA LEU A 124 -6.17 -1.60 -13.03
C LEU A 124 -5.97 -0.09 -12.82
N GLY A 125 -5.89 0.34 -11.57
CA GLY A 125 -5.59 1.74 -11.20
C GLY A 125 -4.09 2.04 -11.21
N TRP A 126 -3.72 3.32 -11.22
CA TRP A 126 -2.31 3.74 -11.18
C TRP A 126 -1.57 3.22 -9.95
N GLY A 127 -2.15 3.38 -8.75
CA GLY A 127 -1.49 2.96 -7.50
C GLY A 127 -1.22 1.46 -7.46
N TYR A 128 -2.22 0.67 -7.88
CA TYR A 128 -2.08 -0.79 -8.02
C TYR A 128 -0.94 -1.16 -8.97
N ARG A 129 -0.90 -0.59 -10.18
CA ARG A 129 0.20 -0.86 -11.14
C ARG A 129 1.57 -0.51 -10.56
N LYS A 130 1.70 0.60 -9.83
CA LYS A 130 2.99 0.99 -9.23
C LYS A 130 3.49 0.03 -8.16
N VAL A 131 2.61 -0.51 -7.33
CA VAL A 131 2.99 -1.52 -6.34
C VAL A 131 3.49 -2.79 -7.04
N PHE A 132 2.77 -3.28 -8.05
CA PHE A 132 3.18 -4.50 -8.77
C PHE A 132 4.42 -4.29 -9.65
N GLU A 133 4.58 -3.12 -10.30
CA GLU A 133 5.86 -2.75 -10.94
C GLU A 133 7.04 -2.79 -9.94
N ARG A 134 6.81 -2.43 -8.67
CA ARG A 134 7.84 -2.51 -7.62
C ARG A 134 8.09 -3.94 -7.16
N LEU A 135 7.05 -4.78 -7.13
CA LEU A 135 7.15 -6.21 -6.84
C LEU A 135 8.02 -6.91 -7.89
N ASP A 136 7.79 -6.65 -9.18
CA ASP A 136 8.62 -7.19 -10.28
C ASP A 136 10.09 -6.78 -10.13
N ARG A 137 10.34 -5.50 -9.81
CA ARG A 137 11.70 -5.00 -9.53
C ARG A 137 12.31 -5.68 -8.30
N MET A 138 11.54 -5.91 -7.24
CA MET A 138 12.01 -6.61 -6.04
C MET A 138 12.45 -8.03 -6.35
N ALA A 139 11.67 -8.77 -7.16
CA ALA A 139 12.05 -10.10 -7.60
C ALA A 139 13.36 -10.10 -8.41
N ALA A 140 13.59 -9.08 -9.25
CA ALA A 140 14.86 -8.93 -9.97
C ALA A 140 16.04 -8.57 -9.03
N GLU A 141 15.81 -7.69 -8.05
CA GLU A 141 16.79 -7.32 -7.02
C GLU A 141 17.20 -8.53 -6.17
N LEU A 142 16.24 -9.34 -5.70
CA LEU A 142 16.50 -10.54 -4.89
C LEU A 142 17.33 -11.61 -5.60
N ARG A 143 17.21 -11.71 -6.93
CA ARG A 143 18.07 -12.61 -7.72
C ARG A 143 19.55 -12.21 -7.63
N GLN A 144 19.83 -10.93 -7.40
CA GLN A 144 21.19 -10.36 -7.33
C GLN A 144 21.68 -10.18 -5.90
N ASP A 145 20.81 -9.78 -4.98
CA ASP A 145 21.10 -9.51 -3.57
C ASP A 145 20.19 -10.34 -2.66
N LYS A 146 20.79 -11.34 -2.01
CA LYS A 146 20.12 -12.25 -1.07
C LYS A 146 20.46 -11.90 0.39
N SER A 147 20.89 -10.67 0.65
CA SER A 147 21.15 -10.20 2.00
C SER A 147 19.88 -10.21 2.86
N LEU A 148 20.03 -10.35 4.18
CA LEU A 148 18.89 -10.30 5.10
C LEU A 148 18.09 -8.99 5.02
N PRO A 149 18.71 -7.79 4.89
CA PRO A 149 17.97 -6.55 4.70
C PRO A 149 17.13 -6.54 3.42
N LYS A 150 17.67 -7.01 2.29
CA LYS A 150 16.91 -7.11 1.03
C LYS A 150 15.79 -8.14 1.13
N PHE A 151 16.02 -9.27 1.80
CA PHE A 151 14.98 -10.24 2.08
C PHE A 151 13.88 -9.66 3.00
N ALA A 152 14.22 -8.88 4.03
CA ALA A 152 13.25 -8.20 4.89
C ALA A 152 12.38 -7.19 4.11
N GLN A 153 12.98 -6.43 3.18
CA GLN A 153 12.23 -5.58 2.25
C GLN A 153 11.26 -6.43 1.41
N ALA A 154 11.76 -7.50 0.80
CA ALA A 154 10.92 -8.33 -0.04
C ALA A 154 9.72 -8.93 0.71
N ILE A 155 9.97 -9.49 1.90
CA ILE A 155 8.91 -10.05 2.76
C ILE A 155 7.90 -8.97 3.15
N THR A 156 8.35 -7.75 3.44
CA THR A 156 7.47 -6.61 3.75
C THR A 156 6.62 -6.22 2.54
N LEU A 157 7.21 -6.07 1.36
CA LEU A 157 6.49 -5.69 0.15
C LEU A 157 5.39 -6.69 -0.19
N TYR A 158 5.73 -7.98 -0.15
CA TYR A 158 4.78 -9.01 -0.55
C TYR A 158 3.74 -9.24 0.57
N HIS A 159 4.15 -9.74 1.72
CA HIS A 159 3.20 -10.28 2.70
C HIS A 159 2.48 -9.19 3.50
N LEU A 160 3.12 -8.03 3.70
CA LEU A 160 2.53 -6.96 4.51
C LEU A 160 1.84 -5.92 3.63
N ILE A 161 2.42 -5.55 2.48
CA ILE A 161 1.80 -4.57 1.58
C ILE A 161 0.84 -5.24 0.60
N VAL A 162 1.30 -6.21 -0.22
CA VAL A 162 0.43 -6.85 -1.24
C VAL A 162 -0.66 -7.71 -0.58
N GLU A 163 -0.33 -8.64 0.31
CA GLU A 163 -1.36 -9.52 0.89
C GLU A 163 -2.15 -8.82 2.00
N ALA A 164 -1.49 -8.42 3.10
CA ALA A 164 -2.21 -7.95 4.28
C ALA A 164 -2.87 -6.57 4.11
N THR A 165 -2.28 -5.68 3.31
CA THR A 165 -2.78 -4.30 3.16
C THR A 165 -3.61 -4.10 1.89
N MET A 166 -3.39 -4.89 0.83
CA MET A 166 -4.16 -4.78 -0.42
C MET A 166 -5.13 -5.95 -0.62
N ALA A 167 -4.67 -7.20 -0.61
CA ALA A 167 -5.55 -8.34 -0.89
C ALA A 167 -6.62 -8.52 0.21
N GLN A 168 -6.22 -8.53 1.48
CA GLN A 168 -7.11 -8.83 2.60
C GLN A 168 -8.32 -7.87 2.72
N PRO A 169 -8.18 -6.52 2.59
CA PRO A 169 -9.35 -5.65 2.50
C PRO A 169 -10.22 -5.98 1.30
N GLY A 170 -9.63 -6.16 0.11
CA GLY A 170 -10.36 -6.49 -1.11
C GLY A 170 -11.21 -7.76 -0.96
N GLN A 171 -10.64 -8.80 -0.34
CA GLN A 171 -11.34 -10.06 -0.03
C GLN A 171 -12.52 -9.81 0.89
N HIS A 172 -12.31 -9.08 1.99
CA HIS A 172 -13.38 -8.78 2.94
C HIS A 172 -14.60 -8.13 2.25
N PHE A 173 -14.38 -7.18 1.34
CA PHE A 173 -15.48 -6.53 0.62
C PHE A 173 -16.17 -7.44 -0.41
N ILE A 174 -15.40 -8.28 -1.11
CA ILE A 174 -15.95 -9.27 -2.05
C ILE A 174 -16.81 -10.29 -1.29
N GLU A 175 -16.24 -10.94 -0.28
CA GLU A 175 -16.87 -12.01 0.48
C GLU A 175 -18.15 -11.53 1.14
N ASP A 176 -18.11 -10.38 1.82
CA ASP A 176 -19.27 -9.82 2.50
C ASP A 176 -20.46 -9.61 1.56
N PHE A 177 -20.23 -9.22 0.31
CA PHE A 177 -21.31 -9.02 -0.65
C PHE A 177 -21.89 -10.33 -1.16
N PHE A 178 -21.04 -11.23 -1.68
CA PHE A 178 -21.52 -12.46 -2.32
C PHE A 178 -22.09 -13.48 -1.33
N ILE A 179 -21.56 -13.53 -0.10
CA ILE A 179 -22.13 -14.34 0.97
C ILE A 179 -23.53 -13.82 1.35
N LYS A 180 -23.74 -12.48 1.39
CA LYS A 180 -25.01 -11.90 1.82
C LYS A 180 -26.10 -11.95 0.74
N GLN A 181 -25.77 -11.70 -0.52
CA GLN A 181 -26.76 -11.70 -1.61
C GLN A 181 -27.08 -13.11 -2.12
N GLY A 182 -26.11 -14.02 -2.05
CA GLY A 182 -26.18 -15.31 -2.74
C GLY A 182 -26.15 -15.15 -4.27
N GLY A 183 -25.80 -16.22 -4.98
CA GLY A 183 -25.92 -16.28 -6.45
C GLY A 183 -24.66 -16.71 -7.19
N MET A 184 -23.48 -16.64 -6.55
CA MET A 184 -22.22 -17.15 -7.12
C MET A 184 -21.53 -18.11 -6.14
N PRO A 185 -22.14 -19.30 -5.89
CA PRO A 185 -21.70 -20.21 -4.85
C PRO A 185 -20.31 -20.83 -5.13
N GLY A 186 -19.98 -21.09 -6.40
CA GLY A 186 -18.66 -21.59 -6.77
C GLY A 186 -17.57 -20.55 -6.51
N PHE A 187 -17.84 -19.29 -6.84
CA PHE A 187 -16.94 -18.18 -6.57
C PHE A 187 -16.74 -17.96 -5.06
N SER A 188 -17.83 -17.93 -4.28
CA SER A 188 -17.75 -17.84 -2.81
C SER A 188 -16.92 -18.98 -2.22
N SER A 189 -17.13 -20.23 -2.66
CA SER A 189 -16.34 -21.36 -2.19
C SER A 189 -14.85 -21.23 -2.53
N GLY A 190 -14.51 -20.71 -3.72
CA GLY A 190 -13.13 -20.45 -4.10
C GLY A 190 -12.49 -19.35 -3.26
N MET A 191 -13.17 -18.22 -3.07
CA MET A 191 -12.69 -17.13 -2.21
C MET A 191 -12.47 -17.59 -0.76
N GLU A 192 -13.37 -18.41 -0.21
CA GLU A 192 -13.19 -19.00 1.13
C GLU A 192 -11.92 -19.87 1.22
N ASN A 193 -11.54 -20.57 0.15
CA ASN A 193 -10.30 -21.34 0.12
C ASN A 193 -9.08 -20.41 0.05
N ILE A 194 -9.10 -19.42 -0.85
CA ILE A 194 -8.04 -18.41 -1.01
C ILE A 194 -7.82 -17.66 0.32
N SER A 195 -8.88 -17.22 0.98
CA SER A 195 -8.84 -16.53 2.28
C SER A 195 -8.15 -17.36 3.38
N ARG A 196 -8.30 -18.69 3.36
CA ARG A 196 -7.58 -19.59 4.27
C ARG A 196 -6.11 -19.75 3.89
N ASP A 197 -5.79 -19.65 2.60
CA ASP A 197 -4.42 -19.69 2.08
C ASP A 197 -3.67 -18.40 2.47
N GLU A 198 -4.27 -17.24 2.21
CA GLU A 198 -3.74 -15.93 2.60
C GLU A 198 -3.49 -15.77 4.11
N GLN A 199 -4.34 -16.35 4.96
CA GLN A 199 -4.09 -16.34 6.40
C GLN A 199 -2.75 -17.00 6.77
N ARG A 200 -2.33 -18.03 6.03
CA ARG A 200 -1.02 -18.67 6.22
C ARG A 200 0.10 -17.82 5.66
N HIS A 201 -0.08 -17.25 4.47
CA HIS A 201 0.93 -16.41 3.81
C HIS A 201 1.25 -15.17 4.66
N ILE A 202 0.23 -14.46 5.10
CA ILE A 202 0.40 -13.30 6.01
C ILE A 202 1.00 -13.74 7.35
N GLY A 203 0.58 -14.90 7.88
CA GLY A 203 1.14 -15.47 9.10
C GLY A 203 2.65 -15.76 8.98
N PHE A 204 3.09 -16.27 7.84
CA PHE A 204 4.49 -16.46 7.50
C PHE A 204 5.24 -15.12 7.46
N GLY A 205 4.73 -14.14 6.72
CA GLY A 205 5.35 -12.82 6.61
C GLY A 205 5.54 -12.14 7.98
N VAL A 206 4.50 -12.18 8.83
CA VAL A 206 4.57 -11.65 10.21
C VAL A 206 5.63 -12.38 11.03
N LYS A 207 5.69 -13.71 10.95
CA LYS A 207 6.67 -14.53 11.69
C LYS A 207 8.11 -14.22 11.26
N VAL A 208 8.36 -14.15 9.95
CA VAL A 208 9.68 -13.86 9.39
C VAL A 208 10.14 -12.47 9.79
N LEU A 209 9.30 -11.45 9.62
CA LEU A 209 9.66 -10.08 10.00
C LEU A 209 9.87 -9.96 11.51
N ASN A 210 9.06 -10.62 12.33
CA ASN A 210 9.30 -10.64 13.78
C ASN A 210 10.70 -11.17 14.14
N GLU A 211 11.13 -12.27 13.52
CA GLU A 211 12.48 -12.81 13.74
C GLU A 211 13.57 -11.84 13.26
N LEU A 212 13.45 -11.32 12.04
CA LEU A 212 14.46 -10.45 11.43
C LEU A 212 14.60 -9.11 12.15
N LEU A 213 13.48 -8.46 12.47
CA LEU A 213 13.48 -7.12 13.06
C LEU A 213 13.82 -7.13 14.55
N ARG A 214 13.63 -8.25 15.24
CA ARG A 214 14.09 -8.39 16.63
C ARG A 214 15.61 -8.42 16.74
N GLU A 215 16.29 -8.91 15.71
CA GLU A 215 17.72 -9.25 15.77
C GLU A 215 18.60 -8.34 14.89
N SER A 216 18.03 -7.50 14.03
CA SER A 216 18.76 -6.66 13.09
C SER A 216 18.15 -5.27 12.88
N ASP A 217 18.85 -4.24 13.36
CA ASP A 217 18.51 -2.84 13.08
C ASP A 217 18.73 -2.46 11.60
N GLU A 218 19.62 -3.17 10.89
CA GLU A 218 19.81 -3.00 9.44
C GLU A 218 18.56 -3.47 8.67
N CYS A 219 17.93 -4.56 9.11
CA CYS A 219 16.67 -5.01 8.53
C CYS A 219 15.54 -4.01 8.81
N LYS A 220 15.49 -3.39 10.00
CA LYS A 220 14.50 -2.33 10.30
C LYS A 220 14.68 -1.14 9.36
N ALA A 221 15.90 -0.65 9.23
CA ALA A 221 16.19 0.47 8.34
C ALA A 221 15.81 0.18 6.88
N ALA A 222 16.06 -1.04 6.40
CA ALA A 222 15.68 -1.46 5.06
C ALA A 222 14.15 -1.52 4.89
N VAL A 223 13.42 -2.02 5.89
CA VAL A 223 11.95 -2.00 5.93
C VAL A 223 11.40 -0.58 5.92
N ASP A 224 11.95 0.32 6.73
CA ASP A 224 11.56 1.73 6.77
C ASP A 224 11.75 2.41 5.40
N GLU A 225 12.90 2.18 4.75
CA GLU A 225 13.19 2.68 3.40
C GLU A 225 12.15 2.23 2.38
N LEU A 226 11.84 0.93 2.36
CA LEU A 226 10.84 0.38 1.45
C LEU A 226 9.45 0.97 1.73
N LEU A 227 9.04 1.03 2.99
CA LEU A 227 7.72 1.54 3.36
C LEU A 227 7.58 3.01 2.95
N ALA A 228 8.59 3.84 3.20
CA ALA A 228 8.63 5.23 2.74
C ALA A 228 8.51 5.34 1.20
N GLU A 229 9.09 4.39 0.44
CA GLU A 229 8.93 4.31 -1.01
C GLU A 229 7.48 3.97 -1.40
N VAL A 230 6.92 2.87 -0.89
CA VAL A 230 5.70 2.27 -1.45
C VAL A 230 4.41 2.88 -0.91
N MET A 231 4.42 3.44 0.31
CA MET A 231 3.22 3.98 0.96
C MET A 231 2.59 5.14 0.19
N GLN A 232 3.34 5.84 -0.66
CA GLN A 232 2.79 6.89 -1.51
C GLN A 232 1.80 6.35 -2.57
N TRP A 233 1.92 5.08 -2.98
CA TRP A 233 1.05 4.45 -3.99
C TRP A 233 -0.16 3.75 -3.39
N THR A 234 -0.05 3.22 -2.16
CA THR A 234 -1.11 2.42 -1.52
C THR A 234 -2.42 3.20 -1.34
N SER A 235 -2.31 4.51 -1.09
CA SER A 235 -3.46 5.43 -1.04
C SER A 235 -4.28 5.49 -2.33
N SER A 236 -3.72 5.07 -3.46
CA SER A 236 -4.31 5.09 -4.80
C SER A 236 -4.71 3.71 -5.33
N VAL A 237 -4.60 2.65 -4.51
CA VAL A 237 -4.93 1.28 -4.92
C VAL A 237 -6.43 1.10 -5.10
N PHE A 238 -7.22 1.46 -4.08
CA PHE A 238 -8.67 1.27 -4.06
C PHE A 238 -9.46 2.49 -4.56
N ILE A 239 -8.90 3.26 -5.50
CA ILE A 239 -9.63 4.39 -6.08
C ILE A 239 -10.52 3.88 -7.23
N PRO A 240 -11.85 4.01 -7.11
CA PRO A 240 -12.74 3.51 -8.15
C PRO A 240 -12.58 4.33 -9.45
N PRO A 241 -12.83 3.72 -10.62
CA PRO A 241 -12.77 4.41 -11.90
C PRO A 241 -13.54 5.73 -11.89
N ASN A 242 -12.90 6.80 -12.36
CA ASN A 242 -13.45 8.16 -12.40
C ASN A 242 -13.96 8.69 -11.05
N TRP A 243 -13.44 8.20 -9.91
CA TRP A 243 -13.96 8.53 -8.58
C TRP A 243 -15.44 8.18 -8.37
N ASN A 244 -15.98 7.25 -9.17
CA ASN A 244 -17.36 6.84 -9.06
C ASN A 244 -17.59 6.00 -7.79
N ARG A 245 -18.06 6.66 -6.72
CA ARG A 245 -18.35 6.02 -5.43
C ARG A 245 -19.43 4.92 -5.50
N GLU A 246 -20.24 4.89 -6.56
CA GLU A 246 -21.22 3.82 -6.76
C GLU A 246 -20.58 2.43 -6.92
N TYR A 247 -19.29 2.34 -7.29
CA TYR A 247 -18.53 1.08 -7.28
C TYR A 247 -18.50 0.42 -5.89
N THR A 248 -18.62 1.21 -4.83
CA THR A 248 -18.67 0.72 -3.43
C THR A 248 -20.10 0.69 -2.91
N ARG A 249 -20.88 1.75 -3.18
CA ARG A 249 -22.25 1.89 -2.66
C ARG A 249 -23.23 0.88 -3.23
N CYS A 250 -23.00 0.36 -4.44
CA CYS A 250 -23.83 -0.70 -5.02
C CYS A 250 -23.84 -2.01 -4.21
N TYR A 251 -22.92 -2.12 -3.26
CA TYR A 251 -22.76 -3.23 -2.33
C TYR A 251 -23.05 -2.85 -0.87
N GLY A 252 -23.44 -1.60 -0.61
CA GLY A 252 -23.85 -1.13 0.72
C GLY A 252 -22.72 -0.62 1.61
N PHE A 253 -21.56 -0.27 1.05
CA PHE A 253 -20.44 0.32 1.80
C PHE A 253 -19.92 1.60 1.13
N GLU A 254 -19.23 2.43 1.89
CA GLU A 254 -18.53 3.62 1.42
C GLU A 254 -17.05 3.32 1.18
N LEU A 255 -16.38 4.13 0.35
CA LEU A 255 -14.95 4.01 0.10
C LEU A 255 -14.11 4.11 1.40
N GLU A 256 -14.56 4.94 2.34
CA GLU A 256 -13.94 5.11 3.65
C GLU A 256 -13.94 3.81 4.48
N ASP A 257 -14.91 2.91 4.28
CA ASP A 257 -14.95 1.63 4.99
C ASP A 257 -13.76 0.75 4.59
N ILE A 258 -13.32 0.81 3.32
CA ILE A 258 -12.12 0.13 2.83
C ILE A 258 -10.86 0.66 3.51
N GLY A 259 -10.71 1.99 3.53
CA GLY A 259 -9.56 2.62 4.17
C GLY A 259 -9.52 2.40 5.68
N GLU A 260 -10.67 2.48 6.36
CA GLU A 260 -10.78 2.24 7.80
C GLU A 260 -10.33 0.82 8.15
N TRP A 261 -10.82 -0.16 7.41
CA TRP A 261 -10.45 -1.56 7.61
C TRP A 261 -8.96 -1.79 7.35
N GLY A 262 -8.42 -1.27 6.23
CA GLY A 262 -7.02 -1.43 5.85
C GLY A 262 -6.06 -0.85 6.89
N MET A 263 -6.37 0.34 7.43
CA MET A 263 -5.59 0.97 8.50
C MET A 263 -5.59 0.16 9.78
N ARG A 264 -6.74 -0.42 10.15
CA ARG A 264 -6.82 -1.30 11.33
C ARG A 264 -6.01 -2.57 11.13
N ALA A 265 -6.11 -3.19 9.95
CA ALA A 265 -5.39 -4.42 9.62
C ALA A 265 -3.88 -4.21 9.68
N ILE A 266 -3.36 -3.19 8.99
CA ILE A 266 -1.92 -2.92 8.91
C ILE A 266 -1.32 -2.60 10.29
N GLU A 267 -2.01 -1.83 11.14
CA GLU A 267 -1.60 -1.56 12.52
C GLU A 267 -1.50 -2.84 13.34
N GLN A 268 -2.51 -3.72 13.24
CA GLN A 268 -2.50 -5.00 13.95
C GLN A 268 -1.34 -5.89 13.49
N LYS A 269 -1.04 -5.93 12.18
CA LYS A 269 0.08 -6.72 11.66
C LYS A 269 1.43 -6.19 12.14
N TRP A 270 1.67 -4.87 12.11
CA TRP A 270 2.92 -4.30 12.62
C TRP A 270 3.11 -4.48 14.12
N ARG A 271 2.02 -4.43 14.91
CA ARG A 271 2.07 -4.82 16.32
C ARG A 271 2.46 -6.29 16.50
N ALA A 272 1.91 -7.19 15.69
CA ALA A 272 2.23 -8.63 15.75
C ALA A 272 3.66 -8.95 15.27
N VAL A 273 4.18 -8.18 14.30
CA VAL A 273 5.59 -8.20 13.89
C VAL A 273 6.50 -7.76 15.06
N GLY A 274 5.99 -6.95 15.98
CA GLY A 274 6.77 -6.42 17.09
C GLY A 274 7.57 -5.16 16.75
N TYR A 275 7.21 -4.50 15.65
CA TYR A 275 7.72 -3.20 15.26
C TYR A 275 6.52 -2.29 14.97
N PRO A 276 5.83 -1.80 16.02
CA PRO A 276 4.60 -1.04 15.88
C PRO A 276 4.87 0.30 15.18
N ILE A 277 3.87 0.82 14.47
CA ILE A 277 4.02 2.02 13.63
C ILE A 277 4.55 3.23 14.40
N GLU A 278 4.24 3.35 15.70
CA GLU A 278 4.71 4.47 16.53
C GLU A 278 6.23 4.46 16.79
N GLU A 279 6.92 3.35 16.55
CA GLU A 279 8.39 3.23 16.67
C GLU A 279 9.12 3.54 15.36
N MET A 280 8.40 3.66 14.24
CA MET A 280 8.98 3.89 12.92
C MET A 280 9.42 5.37 12.74
N PRO A 281 10.43 5.63 11.89
CA PRO A 281 10.83 7.00 11.55
C PRO A 281 9.68 7.85 10.98
N PRO A 282 9.77 9.19 11.12
CA PRO A 282 8.90 10.12 10.41
C PRO A 282 8.82 9.81 8.91
N GLY A 283 7.66 10.02 8.31
CA GLY A 283 7.47 9.83 6.87
C GLY A 283 7.19 8.39 6.41
N VAL A 284 7.42 7.37 7.23
CA VAL A 284 7.05 5.97 6.91
C VAL A 284 5.53 5.80 6.90
N PHE A 285 4.87 6.18 8.01
CA PHE A 285 3.42 6.31 8.11
C PHE A 285 3.06 7.71 8.59
N PRO A 286 3.03 8.73 7.71
CA PRO A 286 2.83 10.13 8.08
C PRO A 286 1.37 10.46 8.45
N MET A 287 0.68 9.57 9.14
CA MET A 287 -0.72 9.71 9.57
C MET A 287 -0.80 10.17 11.03
N ASP A 288 -1.88 10.85 11.37
CA ASP A 288 -2.20 11.16 12.76
C ASP A 288 -2.73 9.93 13.47
N MET A 289 -1.89 9.27 14.28
CA MET A 289 -2.27 8.06 15.00
C MET A 289 -3.22 8.33 16.19
N SER A 290 -3.49 9.60 16.53
CA SER A 290 -4.36 9.97 17.66
C SER A 290 -5.85 10.06 17.30
N ILE A 291 -6.18 10.17 16.01
CA ILE A 291 -7.57 10.25 15.53
C ILE A 291 -8.08 8.87 15.09
N PRO A 292 -9.41 8.64 15.01
CA PRO A 292 -9.97 7.35 14.60
C PRO A 292 -9.57 6.93 13.17
N HIS A 293 -9.49 5.61 12.91
CA HIS A 293 -9.14 5.05 11.59
C HIS A 293 -10.01 5.60 10.45
N ARG A 294 -11.33 5.74 10.67
CA ARG A 294 -12.25 6.32 9.68
C ARG A 294 -11.88 7.75 9.28
N GLU A 295 -11.46 8.55 10.25
CA GLU A 295 -11.06 9.94 9.98
C GLU A 295 -9.75 10.00 9.20
N ARG A 296 -8.77 9.15 9.54
CA ARG A 296 -7.52 9.02 8.76
C ARG A 296 -7.80 8.58 7.34
N ALA A 297 -8.68 7.58 7.15
CA ALA A 297 -9.09 7.09 5.84
C ALA A 297 -9.74 8.22 5.02
N SER A 298 -10.67 8.97 5.61
CA SER A 298 -11.31 10.11 4.95
C SER A 298 -10.31 11.19 4.55
N ARG A 299 -9.34 11.54 5.42
CA ARG A 299 -8.28 12.51 5.09
C ARG A 299 -7.41 12.05 3.93
N MET A 300 -7.01 10.77 3.91
CA MET A 300 -6.23 10.20 2.80
C MET A 300 -7.04 10.23 1.49
N ILE A 301 -8.31 9.81 1.51
CA ILE A 301 -9.20 9.86 0.35
C ILE A 301 -9.35 11.29 -0.18
N GLN A 302 -9.58 12.27 0.71
CA GLN A 302 -9.69 13.69 0.33
C GLN A 302 -8.40 14.21 -0.32
N MET A 303 -7.22 13.85 0.21
CA MET A 303 -5.95 14.26 -0.39
C MET A 303 -5.69 13.59 -1.75
N THR A 304 -6.07 12.31 -1.91
CA THR A 304 -5.94 11.60 -3.19
C THR A 304 -6.93 12.16 -4.23
N GLU A 305 -8.18 12.43 -3.84
CA GLU A 305 -9.22 13.03 -4.70
C GLU A 305 -8.86 14.46 -5.10
N GLY A 306 -8.31 15.23 -4.16
CA GLY A 306 -7.76 16.57 -4.41
C GLY A 306 -6.46 16.55 -5.24
N GLY A 307 -5.93 15.38 -5.59
CA GLY A 307 -4.75 15.25 -6.45
C GLY A 307 -3.45 15.76 -5.82
N VAL A 308 -3.39 15.94 -4.50
CA VAL A 308 -2.18 16.38 -3.78
C VAL A 308 -1.29 15.22 -3.34
N ILE A 309 -1.86 14.02 -3.23
CA ILE A 309 -1.13 12.75 -3.18
C ILE A 309 -1.59 11.82 -4.31
N GLY A 310 -1.00 10.64 -4.44
CA GLY A 310 -1.36 9.68 -5.49
C GLY A 310 -0.85 10.05 -6.87
N GLU A 311 -1.63 9.74 -7.90
CA GLU A 311 -1.23 9.81 -9.32
C GLU A 311 -0.71 11.21 -9.72
N PRO A 312 0.49 11.30 -10.35
CA PRO A 312 0.98 12.55 -10.93
C PRO A 312 0.21 13.01 -12.17
N GLY A 313 0.35 14.28 -12.52
CA GLY A 313 -0.28 14.87 -13.71
C GLY A 313 -1.75 15.25 -13.52
N ILE A 314 -2.33 14.97 -12.35
CA ILE A 314 -3.64 15.47 -11.94
C ILE A 314 -3.47 16.91 -11.46
N ARG A 315 -4.32 17.83 -11.93
CA ARG A 315 -4.32 19.21 -11.44
C ARG A 315 -4.72 19.20 -9.95
N PRO A 316 -3.84 19.60 -9.02
CA PRO A 316 -4.15 19.54 -7.61
C PRO A 316 -5.14 20.63 -7.20
N ASP A 317 -6.07 20.29 -6.31
CA ASP A 317 -6.94 21.25 -5.64
C ASP A 317 -6.07 22.16 -4.76
N ALA A 318 -6.29 23.47 -4.89
CA ALA A 318 -5.58 24.52 -4.19
C ALA A 318 -6.42 25.15 -3.06
N SER A 319 -7.58 24.57 -2.73
CA SER A 319 -8.43 25.05 -1.65
C SER A 319 -7.66 25.06 -0.32
N PRO A 320 -7.92 26.03 0.58
CA PRO A 320 -7.26 26.09 1.89
C PRO A 320 -7.43 24.81 2.72
N GLN A 321 -8.54 24.09 2.53
CA GLN A 321 -8.80 22.81 3.19
C GLN A 321 -7.83 21.73 2.69
N THR A 322 -7.70 21.54 1.38
CA THR A 322 -6.80 20.54 0.80
C THR A 322 -5.34 20.87 1.08
N GLN A 323 -4.95 22.15 0.96
CA GLN A 323 -3.62 22.59 1.37
C GLN A 323 -3.34 22.30 2.85
N GLY A 324 -4.32 22.56 3.73
CA GLY A 324 -4.20 22.28 5.15
C GLY A 324 -3.94 20.81 5.46
N LEU A 325 -4.69 19.90 4.82
CA LEU A 325 -4.46 18.46 4.96
C LEU A 325 -3.05 18.07 4.49
N TYR A 326 -2.61 18.61 3.36
CA TYR A 326 -1.30 18.29 2.78
C TYR A 326 -0.14 18.85 3.63
N PHE A 327 -0.26 20.05 4.18
CA PHE A 327 0.77 20.60 5.07
C PHE A 327 0.78 19.95 6.45
N ASP A 328 -0.36 19.44 6.93
CA ASP A 328 -0.45 18.56 8.10
C ASP A 328 0.33 17.25 7.86
N LEU A 329 0.23 16.67 6.66
CA LEU A 329 1.03 15.52 6.21
C LEU A 329 2.54 15.86 6.22
N ILE A 330 2.95 16.96 5.58
CA ILE A 330 4.36 17.41 5.55
C ILE A 330 4.92 17.54 6.97
N GLY A 331 4.15 18.12 7.90
CA GLY A 331 4.56 18.27 9.29
C GLY A 331 4.91 16.95 9.99
N ARG A 332 4.33 15.83 9.55
CA ARG A 332 4.57 14.47 10.07
C ARG A 332 5.70 13.72 9.35
N MET A 333 6.15 14.22 8.20
CA MET A 333 7.28 13.66 7.46
C MET A 333 8.62 14.22 7.92
N VAL A 334 8.62 15.20 8.82
CA VAL A 334 9.82 16.00 9.13
C VAL A 334 10.64 15.38 10.26
N HIS A 335 11.93 15.21 10.00
CA HIS A 335 12.94 14.75 10.96
C HIS A 335 13.34 15.84 11.96
N THR A 336 12.52 16.03 12.99
CA THR A 336 12.65 17.15 13.96
C THR A 336 13.98 17.17 14.72
N GLU A 337 14.64 16.04 14.88
CA GLU A 337 15.92 15.89 15.57
C GLU A 337 17.07 16.68 14.93
N VAL A 338 16.95 17.01 13.63
CA VAL A 338 17.94 17.78 12.87
C VAL A 338 18.09 19.22 13.39
N VAL A 339 17.08 19.73 14.08
CA VAL A 339 17.05 21.10 14.62
C VAL A 339 17.07 21.17 16.14
N ASN A 340 17.26 20.04 16.83
CA ASN A 340 17.35 19.98 18.28
C ASN A 340 18.52 20.83 18.82
N GLY A 341 18.25 21.62 19.87
CA GLY A 341 19.24 22.48 20.53
C GLY A 341 19.55 23.80 19.83
N GLY A 342 18.85 24.12 18.72
CA GLY A 342 18.82 25.45 18.10
C GLY A 342 17.54 26.23 18.43
N GLY A 343 17.46 27.48 17.97
CA GLY A 343 16.18 28.19 17.90
C GLY A 343 15.27 27.62 16.80
N PRO A 344 14.00 28.09 16.70
CA PRO A 344 13.02 27.56 15.76
C PRO A 344 13.50 27.67 14.31
N PHE A 345 13.41 26.57 13.55
CA PHE A 345 13.72 26.54 12.12
C PHE A 345 12.46 26.75 11.30
N LYS A 346 12.48 27.74 10.40
CA LYS A 346 11.28 28.20 9.67
C LYS A 346 11.43 27.98 8.17
N VAL A 347 10.53 27.19 7.60
CA VAL A 347 10.42 26.98 6.15
C VAL A 347 9.19 27.73 5.63
N GLN A 348 9.38 28.54 4.60
CA GLN A 348 8.30 29.24 3.89
C GLN A 348 8.12 28.63 2.50
N TRP A 349 6.88 28.35 2.13
CA TRP A 349 6.46 28.09 0.76
C TRP A 349 5.62 29.27 0.27
N ARG A 350 5.94 29.77 -0.92
CA ARG A 350 5.15 30.78 -1.63
C ARG A 350 4.73 30.19 -2.96
N PHE A 351 3.43 30.25 -3.22
CA PHE A 351 2.87 29.77 -4.48
C PHE A 351 2.43 30.93 -5.35
N SER A 352 2.67 30.85 -6.65
CA SER A 352 2.20 31.86 -7.61
C SER A 352 0.69 31.84 -7.85
N ASP A 353 0.05 30.71 -7.52
CA ASP A 353 -1.32 30.34 -7.87
C ASP A 353 -2.11 29.73 -6.69
N ALA A 354 -1.59 29.84 -5.46
CA ALA A 354 -2.26 29.40 -4.25
C ALA A 354 -1.77 30.15 -2.99
N GLU A 355 -2.44 29.98 -1.84
CA GLU A 355 -2.08 30.66 -0.60
C GLU A 355 -0.69 30.22 -0.08
N PRO A 356 0.14 31.12 0.47
CA PRO A 356 1.43 30.77 1.05
C PRO A 356 1.26 29.95 2.33
N TRP A 357 2.25 29.11 2.63
CA TRP A 357 2.28 28.27 3.84
C TRP A 357 3.66 28.28 4.47
N HIS A 358 3.72 28.06 5.78
CA HIS A 358 4.98 27.90 6.48
C HIS A 358 4.93 26.73 7.46
N LEU A 359 6.11 26.18 7.73
CA LEU A 359 6.37 25.14 8.71
C LEU A 359 7.40 25.67 9.70
N ILE A 360 7.09 25.56 10.98
CA ILE A 360 8.03 25.86 12.07
C ILE A 360 8.36 24.53 12.74
N VAL A 361 9.65 24.22 12.82
CA VAL A 361 10.19 23.08 13.54
C VAL A 361 10.93 23.60 14.75
N ASP A 362 10.47 23.23 15.95
CA ASP A 362 11.03 23.73 17.20
C ASP A 362 10.91 22.67 18.30
N ASN A 363 12.04 22.35 18.96
CA ASN A 363 12.12 21.43 20.10
C ASN A 363 11.34 20.11 19.92
N GLY A 364 11.56 19.40 18.80
CA GLY A 364 10.89 18.12 18.54
C GLY A 364 9.43 18.24 18.10
N SER A 365 8.91 19.45 17.89
CA SER A 365 7.55 19.70 17.42
C SER A 365 7.52 20.38 16.06
N THR A 366 6.47 20.12 15.29
CA THR A 366 6.19 20.76 14.02
C THR A 366 4.86 21.53 14.09
N ARG A 367 4.82 22.69 13.44
CA ARG A 367 3.59 23.47 13.27
C ARG A 367 3.53 24.03 11.87
N ALA A 368 2.58 23.55 11.08
CA ALA A 368 2.26 24.11 9.78
C ALA A 368 1.09 25.10 9.89
N ALA A 369 1.15 26.21 9.17
CA ALA A 369 0.07 27.18 9.09
C ALA A 369 0.07 27.95 7.76
N GLY A 370 -1.12 28.36 7.33
CA GLY A 370 -1.28 29.26 6.20
C GLY A 370 -0.75 30.66 6.51
N GLY A 371 -0.25 31.34 5.49
CA GLY A 371 0.31 32.69 5.55
C GLY A 371 1.84 32.74 5.55
N GLU A 372 2.34 33.97 5.68
CA GLU A 372 3.77 34.30 5.71
C GLU A 372 4.35 34.21 7.12
N VAL A 373 5.58 33.70 7.26
CA VAL A 373 6.35 33.72 8.49
C VAL A 373 7.42 34.81 8.46
N ALA A 374 7.58 35.54 9.57
CA ALA A 374 8.64 36.53 9.70
C ALA A 374 10.02 35.87 9.75
N ALA A 375 10.94 36.36 8.90
CA ALA A 375 12.33 35.92 8.79
C ALA A 375 12.47 34.38 8.62
N PRO A 376 12.06 33.82 7.46
CA PRO A 376 12.23 32.39 7.19
C PRO A 376 13.70 32.01 7.01
N ASP A 377 14.07 30.82 7.46
CA ASP A 377 15.42 30.25 7.27
C ASP A 377 15.62 29.75 5.84
N VAL A 378 14.55 29.20 5.26
CA VAL A 378 14.46 28.74 3.87
C VAL A 378 13.13 29.19 3.28
N THR A 379 13.16 29.65 2.03
CA THR A 379 11.97 29.97 1.24
C THR A 379 11.99 29.21 -0.08
N LEU A 380 10.91 28.51 -0.38
CA LEU A 380 10.63 27.87 -1.65
C LEU A 380 9.54 28.69 -2.37
N GLU A 381 9.79 29.03 -3.64
CA GLU A 381 8.84 29.72 -4.51
C GLU A 381 8.60 28.86 -5.75
N SER A 382 7.34 28.51 -6.04
CA SER A 382 6.93 27.74 -7.23
C SER A 382 5.45 27.98 -7.54
N SER A 383 4.88 27.29 -8.53
CA SER A 383 3.42 27.07 -8.53
C SER A 383 3.05 25.96 -7.53
N TRP A 384 1.78 25.89 -7.14
CA TRP A 384 1.21 24.80 -6.34
C TRP A 384 1.33 23.46 -7.08
N MET A 385 1.02 23.47 -8.37
CA MET A 385 1.14 22.27 -9.22
C MET A 385 2.59 21.76 -9.27
N ASP A 386 3.56 22.64 -9.51
CA ASP A 386 4.97 22.23 -9.57
C ASP A 386 5.46 21.68 -8.24
N PHE A 387 5.00 22.26 -7.12
CA PHE A 387 5.32 21.77 -5.79
C PHE A 387 4.78 20.36 -5.53
N ILE A 388 3.50 20.12 -5.83
CA ILE A 388 2.89 18.80 -5.70
C ILE A 388 3.56 17.78 -6.63
N GLU A 389 3.81 18.11 -7.90
CA GLU A 389 4.47 17.20 -8.84
C GLU A 389 5.91 16.86 -8.43
N MET A 390 6.63 17.79 -7.80
CA MET A 390 7.94 17.50 -7.21
C MET A 390 7.82 16.56 -6.01
N SER A 391 6.82 16.76 -5.15
CA SER A 391 6.60 15.90 -3.98
C SER A 391 6.24 14.46 -4.36
N LYS A 392 5.56 14.27 -5.50
CA LYS A 392 5.20 12.97 -6.07
C LYS A 392 6.34 12.32 -6.88
N GLY A 393 7.52 12.96 -6.93
CA GLY A 393 8.67 12.49 -7.70
C GLY A 393 8.55 12.61 -9.23
N ALA A 394 7.45 13.18 -9.76
CA ALA A 394 7.23 13.33 -11.19
C ALA A 394 8.10 14.42 -11.83
N VAL A 395 8.53 15.40 -11.03
CA VAL A 395 9.50 16.42 -11.42
C VAL A 395 10.68 16.40 -10.46
N ALA A 396 11.87 16.11 -10.97
CA ALA A 396 13.08 16.20 -10.16
C ALA A 396 13.38 17.67 -9.76
N PRO A 397 13.60 18.00 -8.47
CA PRO A 397 13.86 19.37 -8.03
C PRO A 397 15.02 20.08 -8.76
N PRO A 398 16.16 19.44 -9.10
CA PRO A 398 17.21 20.07 -9.91
C PRO A 398 16.74 20.53 -11.29
N LYS A 399 15.82 19.77 -11.92
CA LYS A 399 15.22 20.13 -13.21
C LYS A 399 14.29 21.34 -13.08
N ALA A 400 13.48 21.40 -12.01
CA ALA A 400 12.61 22.53 -11.73
C ALA A 400 13.39 23.83 -11.47
N LEU A 401 14.52 23.75 -10.73
CA LEU A 401 15.44 24.88 -10.53
C LEU A 401 16.00 25.40 -11.87
N LEU A 402 16.51 24.50 -12.72
CA LEU A 402 17.06 24.85 -14.03
C LEU A 402 16.01 25.53 -14.94
N GLN A 403 14.77 25.05 -14.88
CA GLN A 403 13.64 25.58 -15.63
C GLN A 403 13.02 26.85 -15.01
N ARG A 404 13.53 27.34 -13.89
CA ARG A 404 12.99 28.48 -13.12
C ARG A 404 11.54 28.27 -12.65
N ARG A 405 11.14 27.01 -12.48
CA ARG A 405 9.85 26.56 -11.92
C ARG A 405 9.87 26.45 -10.40
N LEU A 406 11.08 26.26 -9.84
CA LEU A 406 11.36 26.34 -8.42
C LEU A 406 12.46 27.39 -8.21
N LYS A 407 12.28 28.23 -7.20
CA LYS A 407 13.33 29.10 -6.66
C LYS A 407 13.46 28.80 -5.18
N VAL A 408 14.70 28.60 -4.72
CA VAL A 408 15.00 28.33 -3.31
C VAL A 408 15.94 29.40 -2.80
N SER A 409 15.58 30.00 -1.67
CA SER A 409 16.35 31.05 -1.00
C SER A 409 16.66 30.63 0.43
N GLY A 410 17.88 30.89 0.90
CA GLY A 410 18.34 30.54 2.24
C GLY A 410 19.87 30.47 2.30
N GLY A 411 20.46 30.65 3.48
CA GLY A 411 21.89 30.48 3.64
C GLY A 411 22.33 29.02 3.38
N PRO A 412 23.55 28.74 2.89
CA PRO A 412 23.98 27.37 2.57
C PRO A 412 23.81 26.37 3.71
N ARG A 413 24.03 26.80 4.96
CA ARG A 413 23.80 25.99 6.17
C ARG A 413 22.32 25.66 6.37
N ASN A 414 21.42 26.60 6.12
CA ASN A 414 19.98 26.41 6.24
C ASN A 414 19.46 25.48 5.14
N LEU A 415 19.97 25.58 3.91
CA LEU A 415 19.61 24.67 2.82
C LEU A 415 20.05 23.23 3.11
N LEU A 416 21.24 23.04 3.69
CA LEU A 416 21.70 21.71 4.12
C LEU A 416 20.83 21.14 5.24
N ARG A 417 20.43 21.97 6.22
CA ARG A 417 19.51 21.57 7.28
C ARG A 417 18.13 21.22 6.73
N PHE A 418 17.58 22.03 5.83
CA PHE A 418 16.30 21.76 5.17
C PHE A 418 16.31 20.45 4.41
N ARG A 419 17.38 20.14 3.68
CA ARG A 419 17.52 18.84 3.02
C ARG A 419 17.48 17.68 4.02
N LYS A 420 18.10 17.82 5.20
CA LYS A 420 18.08 16.80 6.25
C LYS A 420 16.72 16.68 6.95
N LEU A 421 15.96 17.76 7.05
CA LEU A 421 14.62 17.76 7.63
C LEU A 421 13.61 16.93 6.80
N LEU A 422 13.82 16.85 5.49
CA LEU A 422 12.98 16.12 4.53
C LEU A 422 13.68 14.89 3.94
N ALA A 423 14.78 14.45 4.56
CA ALA A 423 15.63 13.36 4.04
C ALA A 423 15.04 12.00 4.35
#